data_AF-A0A448XBR0-F1
#
_entry.id   AF-A0A448XBR0-F1
#
_cell.length_a   1.000
_cell.length_b   1.000
_cell.length_c   1.000
_cell.angle_alpha   90.00
_cell.angle_beta   90.00
_cell.angle_gamma   90.00
#
_symmetry.space_group_name_H-M   'P 1'
#
loop_
_entity.id
_entity.type
_entity.pdbx_description
1 polymer ?
#
loop_
_entity_poly.entity_id
_entity_poly.type
_entity_poly.pdbx_seq_one_letter_code
_entity_poly.pdbx_strand_id
1 'polypeptide(L)'
;MGAFTVEFRAGIQEEWNKLCIELKVPCSEQFRIADTLGEPIKFRQWNICGLPIDAFSTDNGIIVTNSNRWSLCIDPQGQANKWIKNMERENKLSVVKLTDSNYLRLLENAIQFGTPILLENVGEELDPVLEPVLQRMVFKMNGIDHIRLGDSVIEYNKNFRLYITTRLRNPHYLPEVSVKVCLLNFMITPQGLSDQLLGIVAAKEKPELEATKNQLIVESAENKRQLKELEDKILEVLSAAQGNILENETAITILSSSKQLSEVITEKQAVAEYTQVEIDATRNGYTPVAEHGSILFFCISDLANIDPIGKIDESSWRFLLTGGVALENPHSNPAPNWLSDKSWSEIVRASELTQLDGLYQGLRSRLTEQSA
;
A
#
# COMPACT_ATOMS: atom_id res chain seq x y z
N MET A 1 -1.49 -14.81 0.87
CA MET A 1 -1.82 -13.67 -0.02
C MET A 1 -0.73 -12.58 -0.04
N GLY A 2 -0.01 -12.32 1.06
CA GLY A 2 0.94 -11.20 1.17
C GLY A 2 2.00 -11.02 0.08
N ALA A 3 2.60 -12.09 -0.44
CA ALA A 3 3.66 -11.95 -1.44
C ALA A 3 3.15 -11.65 -2.87
N PHE A 4 1.84 -11.84 -3.12
CA PHE A 4 1.29 -11.81 -4.47
C PHE A 4 0.85 -10.42 -4.92
N THR A 5 0.69 -10.24 -6.23
CA THR A 5 0.22 -8.99 -6.87
C THR A 5 -1.26 -8.72 -6.60
N VAL A 6 -1.70 -7.51 -6.95
CA VAL A 6 -3.08 -7.05 -6.75
C VAL A 6 -4.08 -7.99 -7.40
N GLU A 7 -3.86 -8.35 -8.67
CA GLU A 7 -4.77 -9.15 -9.48
C GLU A 7 -4.89 -10.57 -8.93
N PHE A 8 -3.77 -11.15 -8.52
CA PHE A 8 -3.76 -12.51 -7.99
C PHE A 8 -4.45 -12.59 -6.62
N ARG A 9 -4.27 -11.58 -5.76
CA ARG A 9 -4.99 -11.50 -4.48
C ARG A 9 -6.50 -11.38 -4.71
N ALA A 10 -6.91 -10.49 -5.61
CA ALA A 10 -8.32 -10.29 -5.94
C ALA A 10 -8.96 -11.58 -6.50
N GLY A 11 -8.26 -12.26 -7.42
CA GLY A 11 -8.71 -13.54 -7.99
C GLY A 11 -8.93 -14.62 -6.93
N ILE A 12 -7.98 -14.79 -6.00
CA ILE A 12 -8.12 -15.76 -4.90
C ILE A 12 -9.28 -15.38 -3.97
N GLN A 13 -9.41 -14.10 -3.60
CA GLN A 13 -10.51 -13.65 -2.74
C GLN A 13 -11.87 -13.93 -3.39
N GLU A 14 -12.00 -13.67 -4.68
CA GLU A 14 -13.22 -13.93 -5.43
C GLU A 14 -13.52 -15.43 -5.55
N GLU A 15 -12.51 -16.25 -5.84
CA GLU A 15 -12.64 -17.71 -5.92
C GLU A 15 -13.08 -18.31 -4.58
N TRP A 16 -12.47 -17.87 -3.48
CA TRP A 16 -12.83 -18.32 -2.13
C TRP A 16 -14.24 -17.87 -1.74
N ASN A 17 -14.63 -16.64 -2.07
CA ASN A 17 -15.99 -16.16 -1.81
C ASN A 17 -17.03 -16.97 -2.60
N LYS A 18 -16.79 -17.20 -3.89
CA LYS A 18 -17.64 -18.06 -4.73
C LYS A 18 -17.80 -19.45 -4.12
N LEU A 19 -16.70 -20.07 -3.70
CA LEU A 19 -16.74 -21.39 -3.08
C LEU A 19 -17.55 -21.40 -1.78
N CYS A 20 -17.41 -20.37 -0.93
CA CYS A 20 -18.23 -20.22 0.28
C CYS A 20 -19.73 -20.14 -0.04
N ILE A 21 -20.09 -19.34 -1.05
CA ILE A 21 -21.48 -19.19 -1.51
C ILE A 21 -22.02 -20.53 -2.05
N GLU A 22 -21.26 -21.23 -2.89
CA GLU A 22 -21.64 -22.53 -3.46
C GLU A 22 -21.82 -23.60 -2.37
N LEU A 23 -20.94 -23.62 -1.37
CA LEU A 23 -21.01 -24.52 -0.22
C LEU A 23 -22.04 -24.08 0.84
N LYS A 24 -22.75 -22.97 0.62
CA LYS A 24 -23.74 -22.39 1.55
C LYS A 24 -23.15 -22.08 2.93
N VAL A 25 -21.87 -21.72 2.98
CA VAL A 25 -21.26 -21.17 4.18
C VAL A 25 -21.78 -19.74 4.36
N PRO A 26 -22.27 -19.34 5.54
CA PRO A 26 -22.72 -17.97 5.77
C PRO A 26 -21.56 -16.98 5.56
N CYS A 27 -21.64 -16.18 4.49
CA CYS A 27 -20.67 -15.14 4.17
C CYS A 27 -21.38 -13.94 3.52
N SER A 28 -20.67 -12.80 3.42
CA SER A 28 -21.16 -11.66 2.66
C SER A 28 -21.14 -11.95 1.16
N GLU A 29 -22.02 -11.29 0.39
CA GLU A 29 -22.04 -11.43 -1.07
C GLU A 29 -20.71 -10.99 -1.69
N GLN A 30 -20.13 -9.91 -1.15
CA GLN A 30 -18.81 -9.41 -1.50
C GLN A 30 -17.93 -9.45 -0.25
N PHE A 31 -16.75 -10.06 -0.38
CA PHE A 31 -15.77 -10.14 0.70
C PHE A 31 -14.63 -9.16 0.43
N ARG A 32 -14.31 -8.34 1.42
CA ARG A 32 -13.09 -7.50 1.46
C ARG A 32 -12.45 -7.60 2.83
N ILE A 33 -11.13 -7.76 2.85
CA ILE A 33 -10.36 -7.84 4.10
C ILE A 33 -10.52 -6.54 4.92
N ALA A 34 -10.49 -5.40 4.23
CA ALA A 34 -10.67 -4.08 4.83
C ALA A 34 -12.01 -3.91 5.58
N ASP A 35 -13.08 -4.55 5.13
CA ASP A 35 -14.40 -4.41 5.77
C ASP A 35 -14.49 -5.28 7.04
N THR A 36 -13.68 -6.34 7.14
CA THR A 36 -13.74 -7.30 8.24
C THR A 36 -12.70 -7.01 9.33
N LEU A 37 -11.47 -6.68 8.95
CA LEU A 37 -10.34 -6.47 9.86
C LEU A 37 -9.86 -5.01 9.91
N GLY A 38 -10.49 -4.15 9.12
CA GLY A 38 -10.12 -2.75 9.01
C GLY A 38 -10.83 -1.85 9.99
N GLU A 39 -10.12 -0.81 10.40
CA GLU A 39 -10.69 0.31 11.15
C GLU A 39 -10.43 1.59 10.35
N PRO A 40 -11.47 2.33 9.92
CA PRO A 40 -11.30 3.54 9.11
C PRO A 40 -10.35 4.58 9.72
N ILE A 41 -10.33 4.70 11.06
CA ILE A 41 -9.42 5.58 11.79
C ILE A 41 -7.96 5.16 11.60
N LYS A 42 -7.67 3.85 11.70
CA LYS A 42 -6.31 3.31 11.51
C LYS A 42 -5.83 3.49 10.07
N PHE A 43 -6.70 3.26 9.08
CA PHE A 43 -6.36 3.49 7.67
C PHE A 43 -5.90 4.91 7.42
N ARG A 44 -6.64 5.87 8.00
CA ARG A 44 -6.25 7.27 7.90
C ARG A 44 -4.91 7.55 8.58
N GLN A 45 -4.71 7.04 9.79
CA GLN A 45 -3.43 7.20 10.48
C GLN A 45 -2.29 6.67 9.61
N TRP A 46 -2.48 5.52 8.96
CA TRP A 46 -1.49 4.99 8.02
C TRP A 46 -1.26 5.91 6.83
N ASN A 47 -2.32 6.48 6.25
CA ASN A 47 -2.22 7.42 5.13
C ASN A 47 -1.45 8.69 5.51
N ILE A 48 -1.70 9.24 6.70
CA ILE A 48 -0.94 10.39 7.24
C ILE A 48 0.52 10.00 7.47
N CYS A 49 0.78 8.79 7.94
CA CYS A 49 2.14 8.24 8.07
C CYS A 49 2.79 7.91 6.72
N GLY A 50 2.03 7.99 5.62
CA GLY A 50 2.52 7.93 4.25
C GLY A 50 2.13 6.68 3.48
N LEU A 51 1.34 5.75 4.04
CA LEU A 51 0.84 4.58 3.31
C LEU A 51 -0.12 5.04 2.18
N PRO A 52 -0.03 4.48 0.97
CA PRO A 52 -0.99 4.81 -0.08
C PRO A 52 -2.42 4.36 0.25
N ILE A 53 -3.40 5.06 -0.31
CA ILE A 53 -4.84 4.89 -0.01
C ILE A 53 -5.43 3.67 -0.74
N ASP A 54 -4.71 3.09 -1.69
CA ASP A 54 -5.21 1.99 -2.49
C ASP A 54 -5.49 0.73 -1.65
N ALA A 55 -6.37 -0.13 -2.17
CA ALA A 55 -6.81 -1.33 -1.46
C ALA A 55 -5.64 -2.30 -1.17
N PHE A 56 -4.65 -2.38 -2.05
CA PHE A 56 -3.51 -3.28 -1.88
C PHE A 56 -2.58 -2.81 -0.75
N SER A 57 -2.30 -1.51 -0.69
CA SER A 57 -1.56 -0.88 0.40
C SER A 57 -2.32 -0.98 1.73
N THR A 58 -3.63 -0.78 1.72
CA THR A 58 -4.49 -0.95 2.90
C THR A 58 -4.44 -2.39 3.42
N ASP A 59 -4.60 -3.38 2.54
CA ASP A 59 -4.49 -4.80 2.89
C ASP A 59 -3.09 -5.14 3.46
N ASN A 60 -2.03 -4.58 2.89
CA ASN A 60 -0.68 -4.72 3.42
C ASN A 60 -0.57 -4.15 4.85
N GLY A 61 -1.16 -2.98 5.11
CA GLY A 61 -1.23 -2.38 6.44
C GLY A 61 -1.96 -3.28 7.45
N ILE A 62 -3.09 -3.88 7.04
CA ILE A 62 -3.85 -4.83 7.86
C ILE A 62 -3.01 -6.06 8.17
N ILE A 63 -2.29 -6.62 7.19
CA ILE A 63 -1.47 -7.81 7.40
C ILE A 63 -0.29 -7.50 8.33
N VAL A 64 0.39 -6.35 8.15
CA VAL A 64 1.49 -5.95 9.04
C VAL A 64 1.05 -5.83 10.49
N THR A 65 -0.17 -5.31 10.72
CA THR A 65 -0.67 -5.04 12.07
C THR A 65 -1.31 -6.25 12.74
N ASN A 66 -1.91 -7.17 11.98
CA ASN A 66 -2.66 -8.31 12.52
C ASN A 66 -1.97 -9.68 12.34
N SER A 67 -0.87 -9.77 11.59
CA SER A 67 -0.20 -11.06 11.35
C SER A 67 0.48 -11.60 12.62
N ASN A 68 0.32 -12.91 12.85
CA ASN A 68 1.04 -13.64 13.89
C ASN A 68 2.53 -13.78 13.58
N ARG A 69 2.90 -13.95 12.30
CA ARG A 69 4.29 -13.98 11.85
C ARG A 69 4.77 -12.57 11.54
N TRP A 70 6.01 -12.27 11.87
CA TRP A 70 6.60 -10.97 11.57
C TRP A 70 6.64 -10.72 10.06
N SER A 71 6.28 -9.51 9.65
CA SER A 71 6.21 -9.13 8.26
C SER A 71 7.60 -8.77 7.71
N LEU A 72 7.97 -9.42 6.61
CA LEU A 72 9.09 -9.03 5.77
C LEU A 72 8.54 -8.32 4.53
N CYS A 73 8.73 -7.01 4.51
CA CYS A 73 8.25 -6.12 3.46
C CYS A 73 9.28 -6.04 2.33
N ILE A 74 8.91 -6.53 1.15
CA ILE A 74 9.64 -6.34 -0.11
C ILE A 74 9.32 -4.93 -0.59
N ASP A 75 10.24 -4.01 -0.32
CA ASP A 75 10.04 -2.56 -0.39
C ASP A 75 11.17 -1.86 -1.16
N PRO A 76 11.28 -2.08 -2.49
CA PRO A 76 12.34 -1.50 -3.31
C PRO A 76 12.30 0.04 -3.35
N GLN A 77 11.12 0.65 -3.18
CA GLN A 77 10.96 2.11 -3.16
C GLN A 77 11.04 2.74 -1.75
N GLY A 78 11.16 1.95 -0.68
CA GLY A 78 11.25 2.47 0.70
C GLY A 78 9.92 3.01 1.27
N GLN A 79 8.80 2.66 0.66
CA GLN A 79 7.46 3.09 1.04
C GLN A 79 7.03 2.50 2.40
N ALA A 80 7.20 1.18 2.57
CA ALA A 80 6.92 0.51 3.84
C ALA A 80 7.83 1.03 4.94
N ASN A 81 9.12 1.19 4.64
CA ASN A 81 10.13 1.71 5.55
C ASN A 81 9.77 3.11 6.09
N LYS A 82 9.43 4.03 5.19
CA LYS A 82 9.01 5.40 5.56
C LYS A 82 7.72 5.38 6.37
N TRP A 83 6.75 4.58 5.96
CA TRP A 83 5.48 4.43 6.67
C TRP A 83 5.68 3.92 8.10
N ILE A 84 6.42 2.82 8.30
CA ILE A 84 6.69 2.22 9.62
C ILE A 84 7.41 3.22 10.53
N LYS A 85 8.42 3.93 10.02
CA LYS A 85 9.14 4.98 10.79
C LYS A 85 8.23 6.11 11.25
N ASN A 86 7.27 6.52 10.43
CA ASN A 86 6.33 7.57 10.78
C ASN A 86 5.25 7.08 11.75
N MET A 87 4.77 5.84 11.55
CA MET A 87 3.76 5.21 12.40
C MET A 87 4.28 4.96 13.81
N GLU A 88 5.53 4.47 13.95
CA GLU A 88 6.14 4.13 15.23
C GLU A 88 6.97 5.27 15.84
N ARG A 89 6.80 6.51 15.35
CA ARG A 89 7.60 7.67 15.78
C ARG A 89 7.45 7.95 17.27
N GLU A 90 6.22 7.91 17.79
CA GLU A 90 5.92 8.14 19.21
C GLU A 90 6.37 6.97 20.10
N ASN A 91 6.47 5.77 19.54
CA ASN A 91 6.88 4.55 20.22
C ASN A 91 8.41 4.36 20.28
N LYS A 92 9.19 5.35 19.82
CA LYS A 92 10.67 5.34 19.84
C LYS A 92 11.27 4.15 19.07
N LEU A 93 10.81 3.95 17.82
CA LEU A 93 11.34 2.94 16.90
C LEU A 93 12.87 2.96 16.81
N SER A 94 13.50 1.83 17.07
CA SER A 94 14.93 1.62 16.79
C SER A 94 15.11 1.11 15.37
N VAL A 95 15.98 1.74 14.59
CA VAL A 95 16.25 1.37 13.19
C VAL A 95 17.67 0.81 13.13
N VAL A 96 17.83 -0.42 12.64
CA VAL A 96 19.13 -1.12 12.60
C VAL A 96 19.27 -1.94 11.31
N LYS A 97 20.51 -2.24 10.92
CA LYS A 97 20.86 -3.16 9.84
C LYS A 97 21.57 -4.38 10.41
N LEU A 98 21.48 -5.52 9.72
CA LEU A 98 22.21 -6.74 10.11
C LEU A 98 23.73 -6.56 10.07
N THR A 99 24.22 -5.58 9.30
CA THR A 99 25.64 -5.22 9.23
C THR A 99 26.14 -4.42 10.43
N ASP A 100 25.24 -3.92 11.28
CA ASP A 100 25.62 -3.04 12.39
C ASP A 100 26.17 -3.88 13.55
N SER A 101 27.37 -3.57 14.03
CA SER A 101 28.02 -4.34 15.11
C SER A 101 27.21 -4.39 16.42
N ASN A 102 26.35 -3.40 16.65
CA ASN A 102 25.52 -3.29 17.85
C ASN A 102 24.08 -3.80 17.67
N TYR A 103 23.73 -4.41 16.52
CA TYR A 103 22.34 -4.75 16.22
C TYR A 103 21.76 -5.74 17.25
N LEU A 104 22.54 -6.75 17.68
CA LEU A 104 22.10 -7.73 18.68
C LEU A 104 21.73 -7.06 20.00
N ARG A 105 22.61 -6.20 20.52
CA ARG A 105 22.37 -5.47 21.76
C ARG A 105 21.13 -4.57 21.68
N LEU A 106 20.90 -3.93 20.54
CA LEU A 106 19.70 -3.11 20.33
C LEU A 106 18.44 -3.97 20.28
N LEU A 107 18.52 -5.16 19.66
CA LEU A 107 17.43 -6.13 19.65
C LEU A 107 17.13 -6.68 21.06
N GLU A 108 18.14 -7.01 21.85
CA GLU A 108 17.97 -7.46 23.24
C GLU A 108 17.22 -6.41 24.07
N ASN A 109 17.68 -5.16 24.01
CA ASN A 109 17.02 -4.05 24.70
C ASN A 109 15.59 -3.85 24.19
N ALA A 110 15.36 -3.94 22.88
CA ALA A 110 14.04 -3.76 22.31
C ALA A 110 13.05 -4.83 22.78
N ILE A 111 13.49 -6.08 22.86
CA ILE A 111 12.71 -7.20 23.39
C ILE A 111 12.39 -6.99 24.88
N GLN A 112 13.39 -6.58 25.68
CA GLN A 112 13.23 -6.39 27.11
C GLN A 112 12.30 -5.22 27.46
N PHE A 113 12.47 -4.08 26.80
CA PHE A 113 11.68 -2.87 27.07
C PHE A 113 10.41 -2.76 26.24
N GLY A 114 10.19 -3.67 25.29
CA GLY A 114 9.02 -3.67 24.41
C GLY A 114 9.01 -2.54 23.39
N THR A 115 10.17 -1.95 23.07
CA THR A 115 10.25 -0.93 22.02
C THR A 115 10.25 -1.56 20.64
N PRO A 116 9.58 -0.97 19.63
CA PRO A 116 9.58 -1.49 18.28
C PRO A 116 10.96 -1.38 17.64
N ILE A 117 11.32 -2.35 16.80
CA ILE A 117 12.57 -2.37 16.04
C ILE A 117 12.32 -2.65 14.55
N LEU A 118 13.01 -1.92 13.68
CA LEU A 118 12.98 -2.06 12.23
C LEU A 118 14.35 -2.52 11.71
N LEU A 119 14.39 -3.72 11.12
CA LEU A 119 15.52 -4.24 10.38
C LEU A 119 15.47 -3.75 8.93
N GLU A 120 16.47 -2.99 8.51
CA GLU A 120 16.57 -2.43 7.17
C GLU A 120 17.48 -3.24 6.25
N ASN A 121 17.13 -3.24 4.97
CA ASN A 121 17.94 -3.78 3.88
C ASN A 121 18.38 -5.22 4.12
N VAL A 122 17.46 -6.04 4.64
CA VAL A 122 17.71 -7.47 4.82
C VAL A 122 17.89 -8.12 3.45
N GLY A 123 18.94 -8.94 3.33
CA GLY A 123 19.23 -9.71 2.12
C GLY A 123 18.36 -10.96 2.00
N GLU A 124 18.79 -11.90 1.18
CA GLU A 124 18.08 -13.19 1.01
C GLU A 124 18.31 -14.14 2.20
N GLU A 125 19.37 -13.90 2.97
CA GLU A 125 19.72 -14.64 4.17
C GLU A 125 19.39 -13.83 5.44
N LEU A 126 18.78 -14.51 6.41
CA LEU A 126 18.52 -13.97 7.75
C LEU A 126 19.53 -14.55 8.73
N ASP A 127 19.97 -13.74 9.68
CA ASP A 127 20.85 -14.21 10.75
C ASP A 127 20.14 -15.29 11.59
N PRO A 128 20.69 -16.50 11.75
CA PRO A 128 20.11 -17.57 12.57
C PRO A 128 19.83 -17.17 14.02
N VAL A 129 20.55 -16.17 14.56
CA VAL A 129 20.30 -15.65 15.92
C VAL A 129 18.89 -15.07 16.05
N LEU A 130 18.26 -14.61 14.96
CA LEU A 130 16.89 -14.12 14.96
C LEU A 130 15.84 -15.23 15.06
N GLU A 131 16.20 -16.49 14.85
CA GLU A 131 15.24 -17.60 14.75
C GLU A 131 14.27 -17.72 15.93
N PRO A 132 14.72 -17.63 17.21
CA PRO A 132 13.81 -17.66 18.35
C PRO A 132 12.80 -16.52 18.31
N VAL A 133 13.20 -15.33 17.85
CA VAL A 133 12.34 -14.14 17.74
C VAL A 133 11.35 -14.30 16.59
N LEU A 134 11.82 -14.79 15.44
CA LEU A 134 11.00 -14.97 14.25
C LEU A 134 9.88 -15.99 14.48
N GLN A 135 10.20 -17.09 15.18
CA GLN A 135 9.24 -18.13 15.53
C GLN A 135 8.49 -17.87 16.83
N ARG A 136 8.80 -16.76 17.54
CA ARG A 136 8.24 -16.41 18.86
C ARG A 136 8.37 -17.56 19.86
N MET A 137 9.57 -18.14 19.97
CA MET A 137 9.94 -19.21 20.92
C MET A 137 10.03 -18.67 22.37
N VAL A 138 8.91 -18.13 22.87
CA VAL A 138 8.79 -17.58 24.21
C VAL A 138 8.46 -18.71 25.18
N PHE A 139 9.16 -18.74 26.32
CA PHE A 139 8.95 -19.72 27.38
C PHE A 139 8.85 -19.02 28.73
N LYS A 140 8.15 -19.64 29.68
CA LYS A 140 7.94 -19.07 31.02
C LYS A 140 9.02 -19.53 31.98
N MET A 141 9.65 -18.57 32.66
CA MET A 141 10.50 -18.81 33.83
C MET A 141 9.95 -18.02 35.01
N ASN A 142 9.66 -18.68 36.12
CA ASN A 142 9.12 -18.03 37.34
C ASN A 142 7.87 -17.17 37.08
N GLY A 143 7.01 -17.58 36.13
CA GLY A 143 5.79 -16.86 35.78
C GLY A 143 5.98 -15.69 34.79
N ILE A 144 7.22 -15.34 34.44
CA ILE A 144 7.57 -14.27 33.52
C ILE A 144 7.95 -14.87 32.16
N ASP A 145 7.45 -14.28 31.08
CA ASP A 145 7.76 -14.68 29.71
C ASP A 145 9.21 -14.30 29.36
N HIS A 146 9.99 -15.24 28.83
CA HIS A 146 11.39 -15.07 28.43
C HIS A 146 11.62 -15.62 27.02
N ILE A 147 12.68 -15.15 26.37
CA ILE A 147 13.14 -15.63 25.08
C ILE A 147 14.65 -15.80 25.10
N ARG A 148 15.15 -16.83 24.40
CA ARG A 148 16.59 -17.07 24.27
C ARG A 148 17.09 -16.45 22.97
N LEU A 149 18.07 -15.56 23.04
CA LEU A 149 18.71 -14.95 21.88
C LEU A 149 20.21 -15.26 21.95
N GLY A 150 20.67 -16.19 21.10
CA GLY A 150 22.01 -16.76 21.24
C GLY A 150 22.21 -17.42 22.61
N ASP A 151 23.15 -16.91 23.38
CA ASP A 151 23.46 -17.39 24.73
C ASP A 151 22.70 -16.63 25.84
N SER A 152 22.09 -15.49 25.51
CA SER A 152 21.35 -14.65 26.45
C SER A 152 19.92 -15.15 26.64
N VAL A 153 19.42 -15.14 27.88
CA VAL A 153 18.00 -15.30 28.20
C VAL A 153 17.46 -13.95 28.63
N ILE A 154 16.45 -13.46 27.91
CA ILE A 154 15.96 -12.08 28.01
C ILE A 154 14.48 -12.14 28.38
N GLU A 155 14.06 -11.26 29.27
CA GLU A 155 12.63 -11.07 29.58
C GLU A 155 11.90 -10.60 28.32
N TYR A 156 10.79 -11.27 27.97
CA TYR A 156 10.03 -10.97 26.77
C TYR A 156 8.87 -10.02 27.08
N ASN A 157 8.94 -8.81 26.52
CA ASN A 157 7.84 -7.86 26.62
C ASN A 157 6.82 -8.07 25.49
N LYS A 158 5.53 -8.23 25.84
CA LYS A 158 4.44 -8.46 24.87
C LYS A 158 4.17 -7.29 23.93
N ASN A 159 4.62 -6.09 24.29
CA ASN A 159 4.52 -4.90 23.44
C ASN A 159 5.60 -4.85 22.36
N PHE A 160 6.63 -5.70 22.43
CA PHE A 160 7.67 -5.78 21.40
C PHE A 160 7.08 -5.99 20.01
N ARG A 161 7.60 -5.27 19.02
CA ARG A 161 7.26 -5.39 17.60
C ARG A 161 8.52 -5.40 16.76
N LEU A 162 8.58 -6.34 15.82
CA LEU A 162 9.65 -6.47 14.84
C LEU A 162 9.11 -6.20 13.44
N TYR A 163 9.77 -5.29 12.73
CA TYR A 163 9.53 -4.98 11.33
C TYR A 163 10.77 -5.31 10.52
N ILE A 164 10.58 -5.87 9.32
CA ILE A 164 11.69 -6.26 8.44
C ILE A 164 11.42 -5.68 7.05
N THR A 165 12.40 -4.99 6.48
CA THR A 165 12.31 -4.43 5.12
C THR A 165 13.50 -4.87 4.28
N THR A 166 13.25 -5.14 3.01
CA THR A 166 14.29 -5.36 2.00
C THR A 166 14.10 -4.40 0.83
N ARG A 167 15.19 -3.95 0.22
CA ARG A 167 15.16 -3.17 -1.02
C ARG A 167 15.29 -4.04 -2.27
N LEU A 168 15.49 -5.35 -2.11
CA LEU A 168 15.56 -6.27 -3.24
C LEU A 168 14.19 -6.32 -3.91
N ARG A 169 14.13 -6.04 -5.21
CA ARG A 169 12.86 -6.02 -5.97
C ARG A 169 12.27 -7.43 -6.14
N ASN A 170 13.14 -8.41 -6.35
CA ASN A 170 12.75 -9.81 -6.54
C ASN A 170 13.73 -10.76 -5.81
N PRO A 171 13.72 -10.77 -4.47
CA PRO A 171 14.61 -11.63 -3.68
C PRO A 171 14.25 -13.10 -3.80
N HIS A 172 15.27 -13.96 -3.91
CA HIS A 172 15.11 -15.41 -3.92
C HIS A 172 15.25 -16.00 -2.51
N TYR A 173 14.16 -15.94 -1.75
CA TYR A 173 14.13 -16.53 -0.41
C TYR A 173 14.01 -18.06 -0.46
N LEU A 174 14.86 -18.74 0.30
CA LEU A 174 14.70 -20.16 0.54
C LEU A 174 13.36 -20.46 1.26
N PRO A 175 12.77 -21.65 1.06
CA PRO A 175 11.51 -22.03 1.71
C PRO A 175 11.53 -21.86 3.22
N GLU A 176 12.69 -22.09 3.84
CA GLU A 176 12.93 -21.91 5.27
C GLU A 176 12.58 -20.49 5.76
N VAL A 177 13.00 -19.45 5.02
CA VAL A 177 12.67 -18.06 5.35
C VAL A 177 11.17 -17.82 5.23
N SER A 178 10.56 -18.34 4.16
CA SER A 178 9.14 -18.15 3.84
C SER A 178 8.18 -18.79 4.87
N VAL A 179 8.63 -19.82 5.59
CA VAL A 179 7.87 -20.42 6.70
C VAL A 179 7.97 -19.56 7.96
N LYS A 180 9.14 -18.95 8.23
CA LYS A 180 9.41 -18.16 9.43
C LYS A 180 8.76 -16.77 9.39
N VAL A 181 8.73 -16.11 8.23
CA VAL A 181 8.20 -14.74 8.10
C VAL A 181 6.92 -14.67 7.25
N CYS A 182 6.16 -13.58 7.42
CA CYS A 182 5.09 -13.21 6.50
C CYS A 182 5.66 -12.32 5.39
N LEU A 183 5.94 -12.91 4.22
CA LEU A 183 6.36 -12.13 3.05
C LEU A 183 5.23 -11.23 2.58
N LEU A 184 5.52 -9.94 2.48
CA LEU A 184 4.60 -8.92 2.00
C LEU A 184 5.23 -8.13 0.85
N ASN A 185 4.54 -8.11 -0.28
CA ASN A 185 4.92 -7.29 -1.42
C ASN A 185 4.44 -5.84 -1.19
N PHE A 186 5.39 -4.92 -1.01
CA PHE A 186 5.16 -3.48 -0.85
C PHE A 186 5.61 -2.69 -2.09
N MET A 187 5.79 -3.35 -3.24
CA MET A 187 6.00 -2.63 -4.49
C MET A 187 4.82 -1.70 -4.75
N ILE A 188 5.15 -0.44 -5.04
CA ILE A 188 4.16 0.56 -5.42
C ILE A 188 3.42 0.08 -6.68
N THR A 189 2.10 0.22 -6.68
CA THR A 189 1.23 -0.11 -7.81
C THR A 189 0.97 1.14 -8.68
N PRO A 190 0.71 1.00 -9.99
CA PRO A 190 0.34 2.14 -10.84
C PRO A 190 -0.84 2.95 -10.31
N GLN A 191 -1.86 2.24 -9.81
CA GLN A 191 -3.03 2.86 -9.18
C GLN A 191 -2.66 3.58 -7.88
N GLY A 192 -1.92 2.91 -6.98
CA GLY A 192 -1.51 3.50 -5.70
C GLY A 192 -0.65 4.75 -5.87
N LEU A 193 0.27 4.75 -6.85
CA LEU A 193 1.05 5.94 -7.19
C LEU A 193 0.18 7.05 -7.80
N SER A 194 -0.74 6.69 -8.70
CA SER A 194 -1.68 7.66 -9.28
C SER A 194 -2.51 8.33 -8.18
N ASP A 195 -3.09 7.57 -7.26
CA ASP A 195 -3.87 8.09 -6.14
C ASP A 195 -3.04 8.99 -5.21
N GLN A 196 -1.78 8.64 -4.99
CA GLN A 196 -0.83 9.43 -4.21
C GLN A 196 -0.48 10.75 -4.91
N LEU A 197 -0.18 10.71 -6.21
CA LEU A 197 0.09 11.91 -7.03
C LEU A 197 -1.15 12.81 -7.09
N LEU A 198 -2.34 12.23 -7.23
CA LEU A 198 -3.61 12.94 -7.21
C LEU A 198 -3.80 13.68 -5.89
N GLY A 199 -3.50 13.04 -4.76
CA GLY A 199 -3.51 13.67 -3.45
C GLY A 199 -2.51 14.83 -3.34
N ILE A 200 -1.28 14.66 -3.84
CA ILE A 200 -0.24 15.71 -3.82
C ILE A 200 -0.66 16.91 -4.68
N VAL A 201 -1.16 16.67 -5.90
CA VAL A 201 -1.61 17.74 -6.80
C VAL A 201 -2.81 18.47 -6.19
N ALA A 202 -3.81 17.74 -5.70
CA ALA A 202 -4.98 18.34 -5.05
C ALA A 202 -4.59 19.19 -3.83
N ALA A 203 -3.69 18.69 -2.97
CA ALA A 203 -3.20 19.42 -1.81
C ALA A 203 -2.41 20.68 -2.19
N LYS A 204 -1.73 20.68 -3.35
CA LYS A 204 -0.95 21.82 -3.82
C LYS A 204 -1.82 22.88 -4.49
N GLU A 205 -2.79 22.45 -5.28
CA GLU A 205 -3.69 23.33 -6.05
C GLU A 205 -4.82 23.90 -5.19
N LYS A 206 -5.37 23.10 -4.27
CA LYS A 206 -6.51 23.49 -3.42
C LYS A 206 -6.32 22.98 -1.97
N PRO A 207 -5.39 23.58 -1.21
CA PRO A 207 -5.06 23.15 0.14
C PRO A 207 -6.26 23.21 1.11
N GLU A 208 -7.17 24.17 0.92
CA GLU A 208 -8.39 24.30 1.72
C GLU A 208 -9.36 23.13 1.55
N LEU A 209 -9.48 22.58 0.33
CA LEU A 209 -10.32 21.40 0.08
C LEU A 209 -9.72 20.16 0.75
N GLU A 210 -8.40 20.01 0.72
CA GLU A 210 -7.73 18.89 1.36
C GLU A 210 -7.81 18.98 2.89
N ALA A 211 -7.71 20.19 3.46
CA ALA A 211 -7.94 20.41 4.89
C ALA A 211 -9.39 20.08 5.29
N THR A 212 -10.37 20.49 4.47
CA THR A 212 -11.80 20.20 4.69
C THR A 212 -12.08 18.70 4.60
N LYS A 213 -11.56 18.01 3.58
CA LYS A 213 -11.63 16.55 3.44
C LYS A 213 -11.08 15.86 4.68
N ASN A 214 -9.93 16.33 5.14
CA ASN A 214 -9.32 15.83 6.35
C ASN A 214 -10.25 16.04 7.57
N GLN A 215 -10.85 17.21 7.74
CA GLN A 215 -11.75 17.44 8.87
C GLN A 215 -12.97 16.51 8.81
N LEU A 216 -13.62 16.40 7.65
CA LEU A 216 -14.81 15.56 7.44
C LEU A 216 -14.56 14.08 7.76
N ILE A 217 -13.39 13.54 7.41
CA ILE A 217 -13.08 12.14 7.72
C ILE A 217 -12.90 11.94 9.24
N VAL A 218 -12.36 12.91 9.99
CA VAL A 218 -12.23 12.77 11.46
C VAL A 218 -13.63 12.77 12.07
N GLU A 219 -14.44 13.74 11.66
CA GLU A 219 -15.80 13.90 12.14
C GLU A 219 -16.66 12.67 11.81
N SER A 220 -16.61 12.18 10.58
CA SER A 220 -17.30 10.95 10.14
C SER A 220 -16.88 9.71 10.94
N ALA A 221 -15.59 9.59 11.27
CA ALA A 221 -15.12 8.46 12.07
C ALA A 221 -15.54 8.55 13.55
N GLU A 222 -15.47 9.74 14.14
CA GLU A 222 -15.95 9.98 15.50
C GLU A 222 -17.48 9.81 15.59
N ASN A 223 -18.22 10.28 14.59
CA ASN A 223 -19.67 10.06 14.47
C ASN A 223 -20.01 8.56 14.43
N LYS A 224 -19.30 7.77 13.59
CA LYS A 224 -19.47 6.30 13.55
C LYS A 224 -19.13 5.64 14.88
N ARG A 225 -18.10 6.13 15.59
CA ARG A 225 -17.74 5.63 16.92
C ARG A 225 -18.85 5.93 17.94
N GLN A 226 -19.37 7.16 17.95
CA GLN A 226 -20.45 7.58 18.83
C GLN A 226 -21.74 6.80 18.57
N LEU A 227 -22.09 6.53 17.30
CA LEU A 227 -23.22 5.68 16.95
C LEU A 227 -23.06 4.27 17.53
N LYS A 228 -21.87 3.67 17.41
CA LYS A 228 -21.60 2.35 17.97
C LYS A 228 -21.66 2.33 19.50
N GLU A 229 -21.05 3.31 20.16
CA GLU A 229 -21.14 3.45 21.63
C GLU A 229 -22.59 3.62 22.09
N LEU A 230 -23.40 4.31 21.30
CA LEU A 230 -24.83 4.49 21.55
C LEU A 230 -25.61 3.18 21.40
N GLU A 231 -25.35 2.42 20.34
CA GLU A 231 -25.93 1.09 20.11
C GLU A 231 -25.58 0.13 21.25
N ASP A 232 -24.31 0.08 21.65
CA ASP A 232 -23.83 -0.74 22.77
C ASP A 232 -24.52 -0.35 24.08
N LYS A 233 -24.69 0.95 24.33
CA LYS A 233 -25.39 1.46 25.51
C LYS A 233 -26.89 1.13 25.50
N ILE A 234 -27.54 1.18 24.34
CA ILE A 234 -28.94 0.75 24.18
C ILE A 234 -29.07 -0.74 24.49
N LEU A 235 -28.16 -1.57 23.94
CA LEU A 235 -28.14 -3.01 24.20
C LEU A 235 -27.90 -3.33 25.67
N GLU A 236 -26.99 -2.59 26.34
CA GLU A 236 -26.74 -2.72 27.77
C GLU A 236 -28.00 -2.42 28.59
N VAL A 237 -28.67 -1.30 28.31
CA VAL A 237 -29.90 -0.91 29.01
C VAL A 237 -31.02 -1.94 28.79
N LEU A 238 -31.20 -2.43 27.56
CA LEU A 238 -32.19 -3.46 27.23
C LEU A 238 -31.88 -4.80 27.89
N SER A 239 -30.60 -5.19 27.96
CA SER A 239 -30.17 -6.44 28.59
C SER A 239 -30.21 -6.38 30.12
N ALA A 240 -29.94 -5.22 30.72
CA ALA A 240 -29.95 -5.02 32.16
C ALA A 240 -31.38 -4.86 32.73
N ALA A 241 -32.34 -4.47 31.89
CA ALA A 241 -33.74 -4.35 32.28
C ALA A 241 -34.37 -5.74 32.50
N GLN A 242 -34.29 -6.25 33.72
CA GLN A 242 -35.11 -7.37 34.18
C GLN A 242 -36.52 -6.87 34.53
N GLY A 243 -37.54 -7.28 33.75
CA GLY A 243 -38.94 -6.91 33.97
C GLY A 243 -39.53 -6.02 32.88
N ASN A 244 -40.60 -5.29 33.20
CA ASN A 244 -41.28 -4.42 32.24
C ASN A 244 -40.47 -3.14 31.99
N ILE A 245 -39.82 -3.03 30.83
CA ILE A 245 -39.00 -1.86 30.43
C ILE A 245 -39.80 -0.54 30.49
N LEU A 246 -41.13 -0.60 30.31
CA LEU A 246 -42.00 0.57 30.36
C LEU A 246 -42.11 1.19 31.76
N GLU A 247 -41.68 0.48 32.80
CA GLU A 247 -41.69 0.98 34.19
C GLU A 247 -40.34 1.58 34.60
N ASN A 248 -39.30 1.39 33.79
CA ASN A 248 -37.98 1.93 34.06
C ASN A 248 -37.81 3.32 33.43
N GLU A 249 -38.16 4.35 34.19
CA GLU A 249 -38.06 5.77 33.77
C GLU A 249 -36.64 6.15 33.31
N THR A 250 -35.60 5.59 33.96
CA THR A 250 -34.20 5.83 33.57
C THR A 250 -33.88 5.19 32.21
N ALA A 251 -34.39 4.00 31.92
CA ALA A 251 -34.24 3.36 30.61
C ALA A 251 -34.94 4.17 29.52
N ILE A 252 -36.15 4.67 29.79
CA ILE A 252 -36.92 5.50 28.84
C ILE A 252 -36.18 6.81 28.52
N THR A 253 -35.59 7.46 29.54
CA THR A 253 -34.85 8.72 29.33
C THR A 253 -33.55 8.48 28.56
N ILE A 254 -32.82 7.40 28.86
CA ILE A 254 -31.61 7.03 28.10
C ILE A 254 -31.97 6.68 26.66
N LEU A 255 -33.02 5.90 26.41
CA LEU A 255 -33.48 5.55 25.06
C LEU A 255 -33.93 6.79 24.27
N SER A 256 -34.66 7.71 24.91
CA SER A 256 -35.15 8.94 24.26
C SER A 256 -34.01 9.89 23.89
N SER A 257 -33.08 10.15 24.82
CA SER A 257 -31.90 10.98 24.57
C SER A 257 -30.97 10.35 23.54
N SER A 258 -30.82 9.02 23.57
CA SER A 258 -30.03 8.28 22.58
C SER A 258 -30.63 8.38 21.19
N LYS A 259 -31.96 8.20 21.06
CA LYS A 259 -32.65 8.36 19.78
C LYS A 259 -32.43 9.74 19.17
N GLN A 260 -32.60 10.81 19.95
CA GLN A 260 -32.38 12.18 19.48
C GLN A 260 -30.92 12.38 19.02
N LEU A 261 -29.95 11.90 19.80
CA LEU A 261 -28.54 12.02 19.43
C LEU A 261 -28.23 11.23 18.14
N SER A 262 -28.79 10.03 17.98
CA SER A 262 -28.66 9.22 16.77
C SER A 262 -29.20 9.94 15.53
N GLU A 263 -30.37 10.58 15.63
CA GLU A 263 -30.97 11.36 14.53
C GLU A 263 -30.04 12.52 14.11
N VAL A 264 -29.52 13.27 15.09
CA VAL A 264 -28.57 14.38 14.84
C VAL A 264 -27.28 13.88 14.18
N ILE A 265 -26.70 12.78 14.66
CA ILE A 265 -25.47 12.22 14.08
C ILE A 265 -25.73 11.72 12.65
N THR A 266 -26.88 11.09 12.41
CA THR A 266 -27.26 10.58 11.08
C THR A 266 -27.40 11.72 10.08
N GLU A 267 -28.02 12.83 10.47
CA GLU A 267 -28.14 14.02 9.61
C GLU A 267 -26.77 14.63 9.29
N LYS A 268 -25.90 14.79 10.31
CA LYS A 268 -24.51 15.25 10.11
C LYS A 268 -23.73 14.33 9.18
N GLN A 269 -23.91 13.03 9.31
CA GLN A 269 -23.27 12.03 8.47
C GLN A 269 -23.69 12.16 7.00
N ALA A 270 -25.00 12.36 6.75
CA ALA A 270 -25.51 12.56 5.39
C ALA A 270 -24.94 13.84 4.74
N VAL A 271 -24.83 14.93 5.49
CA VAL A 271 -24.19 16.17 4.99
C VAL A 271 -22.71 15.92 4.68
N ALA A 272 -21.98 15.25 5.57
CA ALA A 272 -20.57 14.94 5.36
C ALA A 272 -20.35 14.06 4.12
N GLU A 273 -21.21 13.07 3.87
CA GLU A 273 -21.17 12.23 2.68
C GLU A 273 -21.42 13.03 1.39
N TYR A 274 -22.41 13.92 1.39
CA TYR A 274 -22.65 14.80 0.26
C TYR A 274 -21.45 15.72 -0.03
N THR A 275 -20.89 16.37 0.99
CA THR A 275 -19.71 17.22 0.83
C THR A 275 -18.49 16.42 0.37
N GLN A 276 -18.34 15.17 0.82
CA GLN A 276 -17.26 14.28 0.38
C GLN A 276 -17.33 14.01 -1.13
N VAL A 277 -18.54 13.77 -1.68
CA VAL A 277 -18.75 13.57 -3.12
C VAL A 277 -18.36 14.82 -3.92
N GLU A 278 -18.72 16.01 -3.44
CA GLU A 278 -18.36 17.28 -4.11
C GLU A 278 -16.84 17.54 -4.10
N ILE A 279 -16.19 17.24 -2.98
CA ILE A 279 -14.72 17.31 -2.85
C ILE A 279 -14.06 16.34 -3.82
N ASP A 280 -14.54 15.08 -3.86
CA ASP A 280 -13.95 14.06 -4.73
C ASP A 280 -14.20 14.38 -6.21
N ALA A 281 -15.35 14.97 -6.57
CA ALA A 281 -15.61 15.45 -7.93
C ALA A 281 -14.59 16.53 -8.36
N THR A 282 -14.28 17.47 -7.47
CA THR A 282 -13.27 18.50 -7.74
C THR A 282 -11.87 17.89 -7.85
N ARG A 283 -11.53 16.93 -6.98
CA ARG A 283 -10.26 16.21 -7.01
C ARG A 283 -10.08 15.42 -8.29
N ASN A 284 -11.13 14.75 -8.77
CA ASN A 284 -11.09 13.92 -9.97
C ASN A 284 -10.78 14.72 -11.26
N GLY A 285 -10.92 16.05 -11.24
CA GLY A 285 -10.43 16.90 -12.33
C GLY A 285 -8.92 16.81 -12.58
N TYR A 286 -8.14 16.39 -11.57
CA TYR A 286 -6.69 16.24 -11.66
C TYR A 286 -6.24 14.80 -11.97
N THR A 287 -7.17 13.84 -12.07
CA THR A 287 -6.86 12.42 -12.34
C THR A 287 -5.99 12.22 -13.58
N PRO A 288 -6.23 12.86 -14.74
CA PRO A 288 -5.41 12.64 -15.93
C PRO A 288 -3.93 12.99 -15.72
N VAL A 289 -3.64 14.02 -14.92
CA VAL A 289 -2.26 14.44 -14.61
C VAL A 289 -1.59 13.42 -13.69
N ALA A 290 -2.32 12.91 -12.71
CA ALA A 290 -1.83 11.90 -11.78
C ALA A 290 -1.54 10.56 -12.49
N GLU A 291 -2.44 10.12 -13.38
CA GLU A 291 -2.23 8.94 -14.21
C GLU A 291 -1.01 9.10 -15.12
N HIS A 292 -0.87 10.25 -15.78
CA HIS A 292 0.29 10.53 -16.62
C HIS A 292 1.60 10.50 -15.82
N GLY A 293 1.62 11.10 -14.63
CA GLY A 293 2.77 11.06 -13.72
C GLY A 293 3.13 9.64 -13.26
N SER A 294 2.12 8.82 -12.98
CA SER A 294 2.32 7.40 -12.63
C SER A 294 2.95 6.63 -13.78
N ILE A 295 2.42 6.77 -15.00
CA ILE A 295 2.98 6.15 -16.21
C ILE A 295 4.44 6.56 -16.40
N LEU A 296 4.76 7.86 -16.34
CA LEU A 296 6.14 8.35 -16.50
C LEU A 296 7.07 7.74 -15.45
N PHE A 297 6.66 7.66 -14.19
CA PHE A 297 7.46 7.06 -13.13
C PHE A 297 7.76 5.58 -13.40
N PHE A 298 6.75 4.79 -13.79
CA PHE A 298 6.96 3.37 -14.08
C PHE A 298 7.79 3.17 -15.34
N CYS A 299 7.58 3.98 -16.39
CA CYS A 299 8.44 3.97 -17.57
C CYS A 299 9.91 4.23 -17.19
N ILE A 300 10.21 5.27 -16.39
CA ILE A 300 11.58 5.56 -15.95
C ILE A 300 12.14 4.43 -15.07
N SER A 301 11.32 3.90 -14.15
CA SER A 301 11.72 2.80 -13.26
C SER A 301 12.04 1.54 -14.04
N ASP A 302 11.25 1.21 -15.04
CA ASP A 302 11.45 0.02 -15.88
C ASP A 302 12.64 0.23 -16.83
N LEU A 303 12.80 1.42 -17.39
CA LEU A 303 13.98 1.83 -18.16
C LEU A 303 15.27 1.64 -17.33
N ALA A 304 15.29 2.06 -16.06
CA ALA A 304 16.43 1.87 -15.16
C ALA A 304 16.77 0.40 -14.88
N ASN A 305 15.86 -0.55 -15.13
CA ASN A 305 16.15 -1.99 -15.05
C ASN A 305 16.74 -2.56 -16.35
N ILE A 306 16.73 -1.79 -17.44
CA ILE A 306 17.34 -2.20 -18.69
C ILE A 306 18.84 -1.84 -18.73
N ASP A 307 19.24 -0.76 -18.05
CA ASP A 307 20.62 -0.27 -17.95
C ASP A 307 21.62 -1.28 -17.34
N PRO A 308 21.30 -2.07 -16.28
CA PRO A 308 22.23 -3.07 -15.72
C PRO A 308 22.52 -4.24 -16.66
N ILE A 309 21.80 -4.38 -17.78
CA ILE A 309 21.95 -5.51 -18.69
C ILE A 309 22.88 -5.17 -19.88
N GLY A 310 23.36 -3.93 -20.01
CA GLY A 310 24.25 -3.54 -21.11
C GLY A 310 23.68 -3.82 -22.51
N LYS A 311 22.34 -3.94 -22.61
CA LYS A 311 21.62 -4.34 -23.82
C LYS A 311 21.14 -3.16 -24.66
N ILE A 312 21.02 -1.97 -24.04
CA ILE A 312 20.70 -0.72 -24.74
C ILE A 312 21.97 0.13 -24.72
N ASP A 313 22.46 0.50 -25.89
CA ASP A 313 23.58 1.42 -26.03
C ASP A 313 23.15 2.88 -25.78
N GLU A 314 24.11 3.75 -25.45
CA GLU A 314 23.85 5.14 -25.10
C GLU A 314 23.07 5.91 -26.19
N SER A 315 23.25 5.56 -27.48
CA SER A 315 22.56 6.24 -28.58
C SER A 315 21.08 5.87 -28.64
N SER A 316 20.76 4.59 -28.48
CA SER A 316 19.39 4.09 -28.34
C SER A 316 18.70 4.65 -27.10
N TRP A 317 19.43 4.75 -25.99
CA TRP A 317 18.92 5.34 -24.75
C TRP A 317 18.60 6.83 -24.89
N ARG A 318 19.50 7.62 -25.48
CA ARG A 318 19.26 9.05 -25.76
C ARG A 318 18.06 9.25 -26.68
N PHE A 319 17.97 8.47 -27.77
CA PHE A 319 16.85 8.54 -28.71
C PHE A 319 15.50 8.29 -28.02
N LEU A 320 15.41 7.29 -27.15
CA LEU A 320 14.19 6.98 -26.40
C LEU A 320 13.78 8.08 -25.41
N LEU A 321 14.76 8.74 -24.77
CA LEU A 321 14.49 9.76 -23.74
C LEU A 321 14.17 11.14 -24.30
N THR A 322 14.85 11.56 -25.37
CA THR A 322 14.71 12.92 -25.91
C THR A 322 13.82 12.97 -27.15
N GLY A 323 13.46 11.81 -27.71
CA GLY A 323 13.11 11.71 -29.11
C GLY A 323 14.26 12.18 -30.01
N GLY A 324 14.01 12.28 -31.31
CA GLY A 324 14.96 12.95 -32.18
C GLY A 324 14.97 14.47 -31.93
N VAL A 325 16.09 15.02 -31.45
CA VAL A 325 16.37 16.47 -31.54
C VAL A 325 16.28 16.84 -33.02
N ALA A 326 15.50 17.88 -33.36
CA ALA A 326 15.14 18.20 -34.74
C ALA A 326 16.38 18.44 -35.62
N LEU A 327 16.70 17.45 -36.46
CA LEU A 327 17.58 17.57 -37.61
C LEU A 327 16.73 17.31 -38.84
N GLU A 328 16.96 18.07 -39.91
CA GLU A 328 16.22 17.96 -41.16
C GLU A 328 16.26 16.51 -41.68
N ASN A 329 15.09 15.95 -42.00
CA ASN A 329 14.97 14.61 -42.55
C ASN A 329 15.19 14.64 -44.08
N PRO A 330 16.25 14.02 -44.62
CA PRO A 330 16.53 14.00 -46.05
C PRO A 330 15.65 12.99 -46.83
N HIS A 331 14.88 12.16 -46.14
CA HIS A 331 14.06 11.10 -46.73
C HIS A 331 12.58 11.47 -46.71
N SER A 332 12.01 11.73 -47.90
CA SER A 332 10.59 12.04 -48.05
C SER A 332 9.69 10.90 -47.60
N ASN A 333 8.55 11.28 -47.02
CA ASN A 333 7.53 10.37 -46.54
C ASN A 333 6.85 9.63 -47.72
N PRO A 334 6.93 8.29 -47.79
CA PRO A 334 6.34 7.52 -48.88
C PRO A 334 4.81 7.37 -48.78
N ALA A 335 4.21 7.66 -47.62
CA ALA A 335 2.78 7.44 -47.37
C ALA A 335 2.13 8.58 -46.55
N PRO A 336 2.08 9.81 -47.09
CA PRO A 336 1.60 11.00 -46.37
C PRO A 336 0.09 10.97 -46.06
N ASN A 337 -0.66 10.05 -46.68
CA ASN A 337 -2.10 9.89 -46.50
C ASN A 337 -2.50 9.30 -45.14
N TRP A 338 -1.63 8.53 -44.49
CA TRP A 338 -1.92 7.93 -43.17
C TRP A 338 -0.75 8.04 -42.18
N LEU A 339 0.47 8.32 -42.64
CA LEU A 339 1.63 8.54 -41.79
C LEU A 339 2.03 10.01 -41.79
N SER A 340 2.09 10.65 -40.62
CA SER A 340 2.51 12.05 -40.53
C SER A 340 4.03 12.20 -40.74
N ASP A 341 4.45 13.33 -41.32
CA ASP A 341 5.87 13.63 -41.57
C ASP A 341 6.71 13.64 -40.28
N LYS A 342 6.10 14.04 -39.16
CA LYS A 342 6.72 13.96 -37.84
C LYS A 342 7.04 12.51 -37.47
N SER A 343 6.08 11.59 -37.63
CA SER A 343 6.26 10.17 -37.31
C SER A 343 7.24 9.50 -38.27
N TRP A 344 7.18 9.83 -39.57
CA TRP A 344 8.15 9.36 -40.54
C TRP A 344 9.58 9.81 -40.22
N SER A 345 9.74 11.05 -39.76
CA SER A 345 11.05 11.57 -39.35
C SER A 345 11.62 10.87 -38.11
N GLU A 346 10.77 10.39 -37.19
CA GLU A 346 11.23 9.53 -36.10
C GLU A 346 11.63 8.14 -36.60
N ILE A 347 10.90 7.55 -37.55
CA ILE A 347 11.23 6.23 -38.14
C ILE A 347 12.57 6.25 -38.87
N VAL A 348 12.81 7.30 -39.66
CA VAL A 348 14.09 7.49 -40.37
C VAL A 348 15.24 7.60 -39.37
N ARG A 349 15.07 8.36 -38.29
CA ARG A 349 16.09 8.52 -37.26
C ARG A 349 16.28 7.27 -36.40
N ALA A 350 15.21 6.55 -36.09
CA ALA A 350 15.29 5.27 -35.40
C ALA A 350 16.14 4.28 -36.21
N SER A 351 16.14 4.39 -37.53
CA SER A 351 16.98 3.56 -38.40
C SER A 351 18.48 3.86 -38.32
N GLU A 352 18.90 4.95 -37.66
CA GLU A 352 20.31 5.24 -37.36
C GLU A 352 20.79 4.50 -36.09
N LEU A 353 19.87 3.92 -35.31
CA LEU A 353 20.21 3.11 -34.15
C LEU A 353 20.75 1.75 -34.61
N THR A 354 21.84 1.31 -33.99
CA THR A 354 22.55 0.06 -34.35
C THR A 354 21.65 -1.18 -34.38
N GLN A 355 20.61 -1.25 -33.54
CA GLN A 355 19.68 -2.39 -33.51
C GLN A 355 18.49 -2.25 -34.46
N LEU A 356 18.26 -1.07 -35.03
CA LEU A 356 17.14 -0.78 -35.94
C LEU A 356 17.65 -0.36 -37.33
N ASP A 357 18.90 -0.66 -37.65
CA ASP A 357 19.48 -0.37 -38.96
C ASP A 357 18.63 -0.98 -40.08
N GLY A 358 18.43 -0.20 -41.15
CA GLY A 358 17.60 -0.61 -42.28
C GLY A 358 16.07 -0.45 -42.10
N LEU A 359 15.57 0.01 -40.94
CA LEU A 359 14.14 0.09 -40.64
C LEU A 359 13.37 0.94 -41.66
N TYR A 360 13.87 2.14 -42.00
CA TYR A 360 13.15 3.03 -42.91
C TYR A 360 13.17 2.48 -44.35
N GLN A 361 14.26 1.85 -44.77
CA GLN A 361 14.39 1.25 -46.10
C GLN A 361 13.39 0.09 -46.24
N GLY A 362 13.28 -0.77 -45.22
CA GLY A 362 12.35 -1.90 -45.21
C GLY A 362 10.88 -1.48 -45.17
N LEU A 363 10.54 -0.41 -44.45
CA LEU A 363 9.20 0.16 -44.47
C LEU A 363 8.88 0.81 -45.82
N ARG A 364 9.83 1.57 -46.39
CA ARG A 364 9.65 2.23 -47.68
C ARG A 364 9.37 1.23 -48.79
N SER A 365 10.11 0.12 -48.87
CA SER A 365 9.92 -0.89 -49.92
C SER A 365 8.53 -1.53 -49.88
N ARG A 366 8.06 -1.89 -48.67
CA ARG A 366 6.74 -2.53 -48.48
C ARG A 366 5.58 -1.58 -48.74
N LEU A 367 5.74 -0.30 -48.43
CA LEU A 367 4.71 0.71 -48.68
C LEU A 367 4.59 1.08 -50.16
N THR A 368 5.70 1.05 -50.90
CA THR A 368 5.67 1.17 -52.36
C THR A 368 5.09 -0.06 -53.06
N GLU A 369 5.21 -1.26 -52.48
CA GLU A 369 4.61 -2.48 -53.04
C GLU A 369 3.09 -2.56 -52.85
N GLN A 370 2.51 -1.94 -51.82
CA GLN A 370 1.06 -1.89 -51.60
C GLN A 370 0.33 -0.77 -52.37
N SER A 371 1.09 0.14 -52.99
CA SER A 371 0.58 1.29 -53.74
C SER A 371 0.73 1.15 -55.26
N ALA A 372 1.21 -0.01 -55.74
CA ALA A 372 1.17 -0.48 -57.12
C ALA A 372 0.14 -1.62 -57.25
#